data_AF-A0A7D5N5Y4-F1
#
_entry.id   AF-A0A7D5N5Y4-F1
#
_cell.length_a   1.000
_cell.length_b   1.000
_cell.length_c   1.000
_cell.angle_alpha   90.00
_cell.angle_beta   90.00
_cell.angle_gamma   90.00
#
_symmetry.space_group_name_H-M   'P 1'
#
loop_
_entity.id
_entity.type
_entity.pdbx_description
1 polymer ?
#
loop_
_entity_poly.entity_id
_entity_poly.type
_entity_poly.pdbx_seq_one_letter_code
_entity_poly.pdbx_strand_id
1 'polypeptide(L)'
;MKRPEQPIGIFDSGVGGLTVAQAIAEALPNERLVYFGDTVHMPYGEKSPEHIRDYCEQIVEFLLSKHVKLIVIACNTASAIAASYLRSKYWQLVEIIGVIRPVIQQIIQDQISSVGILGTHATIGSGIYPQLIQEYGSTLDVFNLPPPSGANDRRGPDGYRGFESCFASIPEPPRIY
;
A
#
# COMPACT_ATOMS: atom_id res chain seq x y z
N MET A 1 13.14 4.67 23.56
CA MET A 1 11.89 4.27 24.25
C MET A 1 10.71 4.89 23.51
N LYS A 2 9.75 4.08 23.04
CA LYS A 2 8.50 4.60 22.48
C LYS A 2 7.72 5.28 23.60
N ARG A 3 7.42 6.56 23.45
CA ARG A 3 6.61 7.29 24.43
C ARG A 3 5.14 7.19 24.04
N PRO A 4 4.24 6.70 24.91
CA PRO A 4 2.83 6.47 24.57
C PRO A 4 2.12 7.70 23.98
N GLU A 5 2.48 8.90 24.43
CA GLU A 5 1.90 10.17 24.03
C GLU A 5 2.33 10.67 22.64
N GLN A 6 3.37 10.07 22.04
CA GLN A 6 3.85 10.46 20.71
C GLN A 6 2.86 10.02 19.63
N PRO A 7 2.69 10.83 18.56
CA PRO A 7 1.73 10.51 17.51
C PRO A 7 2.18 9.34 16.63
N ILE A 8 1.23 8.75 15.92
CA ILE A 8 1.48 7.86 14.77
C ILE A 8 1.64 8.75 13.53
N GLY A 9 2.77 8.62 12.85
CA GLY A 9 2.99 9.23 11.53
C GLY A 9 2.31 8.39 10.45
N ILE A 10 1.61 9.02 9.53
CA ILE A 10 0.97 8.36 8.39
C ILE A 10 1.35 9.16 7.15
N PHE A 11 1.74 8.48 6.07
CA PHE A 11 1.92 9.19 4.80
C PHE A 11 1.39 8.46 3.58
N ASP A 12 1.03 9.25 2.58
CA ASP A 12 0.56 8.81 1.27
C ASP A 12 1.12 9.72 0.17
N SER A 13 1.05 9.26 -1.08
CA SER A 13 1.37 10.05 -2.28
C SER A 13 0.38 11.17 -2.59
N GLY A 14 -0.65 11.36 -1.76
CA GLY A 14 -1.72 12.33 -1.99
C GLY A 14 -2.72 12.32 -0.84
N VAL A 15 -4.02 12.25 -1.18
CA VAL A 15 -5.13 12.26 -0.21
C VAL A 15 -5.82 10.90 -0.06
N GLY A 16 -5.49 9.91 -0.90
CA GLY A 16 -6.17 8.60 -0.91
C GLY A 16 -5.97 7.82 0.40
N GLY A 17 -4.80 7.99 1.02
CA GLY A 17 -4.46 7.40 2.31
C GLY A 17 -5.22 7.95 3.50
N LEU A 18 -6.08 8.97 3.32
CA LEU A 18 -6.98 9.42 4.39
C LEU A 18 -7.97 8.32 4.80
N THR A 19 -8.29 7.38 3.92
CA THR A 19 -9.10 6.18 4.24
C THR A 19 -8.41 5.31 5.29
N VAL A 20 -7.10 5.09 5.14
CA VAL A 20 -6.26 4.38 6.13
C VAL A 20 -6.15 5.17 7.42
N ALA A 21 -5.94 6.49 7.34
CA ALA A 21 -5.87 7.35 8.52
C ALA A 21 -7.18 7.36 9.32
N GLN A 22 -8.32 7.38 8.62
CA GLN A 22 -9.65 7.29 9.23
C GLN A 22 -9.83 5.94 9.94
N ALA A 23 -9.53 4.82 9.27
CA ALA A 23 -9.64 3.49 9.88
C ALA A 23 -8.76 3.35 11.14
N ILE A 24 -7.55 3.93 11.12
CA ILE A 24 -6.67 3.98 12.30
C ILE A 24 -7.28 4.83 13.40
N ALA A 25 -7.84 6.00 13.10
CA ALA A 25 -8.47 6.87 14.08
C ALA A 25 -9.71 6.20 14.73
N GLU A 26 -10.48 5.44 13.96
CA GLU A 26 -11.64 4.68 14.46
C GLU A 26 -11.20 3.51 15.35
N ALA A 27 -10.17 2.76 14.95
CA ALA A 27 -9.67 1.62 15.72
C ALA A 27 -8.88 2.04 16.97
N LEU A 28 -8.20 3.19 16.93
CA LEU A 28 -7.34 3.72 17.98
C LEU A 28 -7.72 5.16 18.34
N PRO A 29 -8.90 5.39 18.96
CA PRO A 29 -9.46 6.73 19.16
C PRO A 29 -8.65 7.64 20.09
N ASN A 30 -7.74 7.06 20.88
CA ASN A 30 -6.89 7.80 21.80
C ASN A 30 -5.51 8.15 21.19
N GLU A 31 -5.25 7.72 19.96
CA GLU A 31 -3.99 8.00 19.28
C GLU A 31 -4.01 9.35 18.57
N ARG A 32 -2.91 10.09 18.69
CA ARG A 32 -2.70 11.30 17.89
C ARG A 32 -2.10 10.92 16.54
N LEU A 33 -2.61 11.47 15.46
CA LEU A 33 -2.13 11.19 14.10
C LEU A 33 -1.44 12.41 13.50
N VAL A 34 -0.31 12.19 12.82
CA VAL A 34 0.33 13.18 11.95
C VAL A 34 0.29 12.62 10.54
N TYR A 35 -0.50 13.26 9.67
CA TYR A 35 -0.64 12.83 8.28
C TYR A 35 0.20 13.71 7.35
N PHE A 36 0.91 13.08 6.41
CA PHE A 36 1.64 13.75 5.34
C PHE A 36 1.16 13.24 3.97
N GLY A 37 0.61 14.11 3.13
CA GLY A 37 0.22 13.80 1.76
C GLY A 37 1.13 14.47 0.75
N ASP A 38 1.89 13.70 -0.02
CA ASP A 38 2.82 14.22 -1.04
C ASP A 38 2.13 14.57 -2.36
N THR A 39 1.23 15.55 -2.30
CA THR A 39 0.46 16.00 -3.46
C THR A 39 1.32 16.63 -4.57
N VAL A 40 2.56 17.03 -4.27
CA VAL A 40 3.47 17.66 -5.25
C VAL A 40 4.03 16.64 -6.23
N HIS A 41 4.32 15.42 -5.78
CA HIS A 41 4.93 14.38 -6.62
C HIS A 41 3.94 13.32 -7.11
N MET A 42 2.64 13.49 -6.84
CA MET A 42 1.57 12.62 -7.33
C MET A 42 1.53 12.57 -8.88
N PRO A 43 1.16 11.44 -9.51
CA PRO A 43 0.96 10.11 -8.92
C PRO A 43 2.28 9.32 -8.82
N TYR A 44 2.48 8.61 -7.70
CA TYR A 44 3.64 7.72 -7.53
C TYR A 44 3.61 6.53 -8.51
N GLY A 45 2.42 6.10 -8.94
CA GLY A 45 2.25 4.96 -9.85
C GLY A 45 2.98 5.07 -11.19
N GLU A 46 3.40 6.28 -11.58
CA GLU A 46 4.09 6.60 -12.83
C GLU A 46 5.57 6.96 -12.63
N LYS A 47 6.07 6.93 -11.39
CA LYS A 47 7.45 7.31 -11.05
C LYS A 47 8.37 6.09 -11.01
N SER A 48 9.67 6.31 -11.19
CA SER A 48 10.66 5.24 -11.05
C SER A 48 10.80 4.81 -9.58
N PRO A 49 11.20 3.55 -9.31
CA PRO A 49 11.42 3.06 -7.95
C PRO A 49 12.40 3.92 -7.13
N GLU A 50 13.43 4.47 -7.78
CA GLU A 50 14.45 5.31 -7.16
C GLU A 50 13.83 6.61 -6.64
N HIS A 51 13.11 7.34 -7.50
CA HIS A 51 12.43 8.58 -7.08
C HIS A 51 11.41 8.32 -5.97
N ILE A 52 10.63 7.23 -6.06
CA ILE A 52 9.68 6.88 -5.00
C ILE A 52 10.40 6.67 -3.67
N ARG A 53 11.54 5.99 -3.65
CA ARG A 53 12.34 5.79 -2.44
C ARG A 53 12.83 7.12 -1.88
N ASP A 54 13.38 7.98 -2.73
CA ASP A 54 13.89 9.30 -2.34
C ASP A 54 12.80 10.19 -1.73
N TYR A 55 11.59 10.20 -2.32
CA TYR A 55 10.46 10.93 -1.76
C TYR A 55 10.02 10.35 -0.41
N CYS A 56 9.88 9.03 -0.33
CA CYS A 56 9.47 8.39 0.93
C CYS A 56 10.49 8.60 2.05
N GLU A 57 11.78 8.63 1.72
CA GLU A 57 12.85 8.92 2.67
C GLU A 57 12.70 10.31 3.28
N GLN A 58 12.55 11.34 2.44
CA GLN A 58 12.35 12.72 2.90
C GLN A 58 11.10 12.84 3.80
N ILE A 59 10.03 12.10 3.46
CA ILE A 59 8.81 12.07 4.27
C ILE A 59 9.05 11.40 5.63
N VAL A 60 9.80 10.30 5.67
CA VAL A 60 10.16 9.63 6.93
C VAL A 60 10.99 10.57 7.81
N GLU A 61 11.97 11.27 7.25
CA GLU A 61 12.77 12.26 7.99
C GLU A 61 11.92 13.40 8.54
N PHE A 62 10.99 13.90 7.74
CA PHE A 62 10.01 14.89 8.20
C PHE A 62 9.17 14.33 9.37
N LEU A 63 8.63 13.12 9.26
CA LEU A 63 7.81 12.53 10.32
C LEU A 63 8.62 12.26 11.61
N LEU A 64 9.88 11.84 11.48
CA LEU A 64 10.80 11.71 12.60
C LEU A 64 11.02 13.04 13.32
N SER A 65 11.11 14.16 12.58
CA SER A 65 11.18 15.52 13.16
C SER A 65 9.92 15.90 13.95
N LYS A 66 8.78 15.25 13.68
CA LYS A 66 7.53 15.41 14.44
C LYS A 66 7.44 14.47 15.65
N HIS A 67 8.52 13.76 15.95
CA HIS A 67 8.62 12.86 17.10
C HIS A 67 7.54 11.78 17.12
N VAL A 68 7.22 11.18 15.97
CA VAL A 68 6.28 10.05 15.87
C VAL A 68 6.85 8.78 16.52
N LYS A 69 6.00 7.92 17.07
CA LYS A 69 6.42 6.63 17.66
C LYS A 69 6.37 5.44 16.69
N LEU A 70 5.66 5.63 15.59
CA LEU A 70 5.38 4.64 14.55
C LEU A 70 5.11 5.39 13.25
N ILE A 71 5.51 4.83 12.11
CA ILE A 71 5.15 5.35 10.79
C ILE A 71 4.35 4.30 10.02
N VAL A 72 3.22 4.73 9.44
CA VAL A 72 2.39 3.94 8.52
C VAL A 72 2.50 4.51 7.12
N ILE A 73 2.89 3.67 6.17
CA ILE A 73 2.86 3.95 4.74
C ILE A 73 1.47 3.59 4.21
N ALA A 74 0.59 4.58 4.08
CA ALA A 74 -0.79 4.38 3.64
C ALA A 74 -0.91 4.17 2.12
N CYS A 75 0.08 4.61 1.34
CA CYS A 75 0.12 4.39 -0.11
C CYS A 75 0.50 2.95 -0.45
N ASN A 76 -0.31 2.25 -1.26
CA ASN A 76 0.05 0.93 -1.79
C ASN A 76 1.33 0.97 -2.64
N THR A 77 1.51 1.99 -3.48
CA THR A 77 2.71 2.12 -4.32
C THR A 77 3.97 2.38 -3.49
N ALA A 78 3.93 3.31 -2.54
CA ALA A 78 5.06 3.51 -1.64
C ALA A 78 5.34 2.26 -0.78
N SER A 79 4.30 1.58 -0.31
CA SER A 79 4.44 0.33 0.44
C SER A 79 5.12 -0.77 -0.38
N ALA A 80 4.75 -0.91 -1.65
CA ALA A 80 5.31 -1.89 -2.57
C ALA A 80 6.80 -1.64 -2.84
N ILE A 81 7.18 -0.37 -3.05
CA ILE A 81 8.51 0.00 -3.56
C ILE A 81 9.53 0.30 -2.44
N ALA A 82 9.08 0.96 -1.37
CA ALA A 82 9.98 1.59 -0.39
C ALA A 82 9.91 0.95 1.01
N ALA A 83 8.87 0.20 1.37
CA ALA A 83 8.69 -0.24 2.76
C ALA A 83 9.86 -1.08 3.30
N SER A 84 10.37 -2.04 2.53
CA SER A 84 11.50 -2.88 2.96
C SER A 84 12.80 -2.07 3.08
N TYR A 85 13.04 -1.17 2.14
CA TYR A 85 14.18 -0.24 2.17
C TYR A 85 14.14 0.64 3.42
N LEU A 86 13.01 1.31 3.66
CA LEU A 86 12.83 2.22 4.80
C LEU A 86 12.91 1.48 6.13
N ARG A 87 12.28 0.30 6.24
CA ARG A 87 12.42 -0.55 7.44
C ARG A 87 13.88 -0.87 7.70
N SER A 88 14.63 -1.31 6.68
CA SER A 88 16.04 -1.64 6.85
C SER A 88 16.91 -0.43 7.20
N LYS A 89 16.57 0.76 6.72
CA LYS A 89 17.35 1.99 6.97
C LYS A 89 17.05 2.59 8.35
N TYR A 90 15.80 2.58 8.79
CA TYR A 90 15.34 3.27 9.99
C TYR A 90 15.02 2.32 11.17
N TRP A 91 15.38 1.03 11.10
CA TRP A 91 15.00 0.00 12.09
C TRP A 91 15.34 0.34 13.55
N GLN A 92 16.41 1.11 13.80
CA GLN A 92 16.82 1.53 15.14
C GLN A 92 16.06 2.76 15.66
N LEU A 93 15.43 3.51 14.76
CA LEU A 93 14.85 4.82 15.05
C LEU A 93 13.33 4.74 15.20
N VAL A 94 12.65 4.06 14.27
CA VAL A 94 11.18 3.98 14.25
C VAL A 94 10.72 2.71 13.56
N GLU A 95 9.60 2.17 14.01
CA GLU A 95 8.93 1.09 13.32
C GLU A 95 8.14 1.63 12.12
N ILE A 96 8.26 0.96 10.98
CA ILE A 96 7.62 1.37 9.72
C ILE A 96 6.77 0.22 9.20
N ILE A 97 5.46 0.46 9.12
CA ILE A 97 4.47 -0.51 8.66
C ILE A 97 3.92 -0.03 7.32
N GLY A 98 3.83 -0.92 6.33
CA GLY A 98 3.15 -0.65 5.06
C GLY A 98 1.84 -1.42 4.98
N VAL A 99 0.91 -0.95 4.14
CA VAL A 99 -0.46 -1.50 4.05
C VAL A 99 -0.56 -2.87 3.37
N ILE A 100 0.44 -3.29 2.59
CA ILE A 100 0.37 -4.54 1.81
C ILE A 100 0.49 -5.80 2.68
N ARG A 101 1.47 -5.83 3.62
CA ARG A 101 1.73 -7.01 4.46
C ARG A 101 0.51 -7.41 5.32
N PRO A 102 -0.14 -6.48 6.05
CA PRO A 102 -1.34 -6.81 6.84
C PRO A 102 -2.46 -7.42 6.00
N VAL A 103 -2.68 -6.92 4.78
CA VAL A 103 -3.70 -7.46 3.87
C VAL A 103 -3.39 -8.91 3.48
N ILE A 104 -2.15 -9.21 3.09
CA ILE A 104 -1.76 -10.58 2.72
C ILE A 104 -1.88 -11.52 3.92
N GLN A 105 -1.44 -11.08 5.10
CA GLN A 105 -1.57 -11.87 6.33
C GLN A 105 -3.03 -12.20 6.64
N GLN A 106 -3.93 -11.23 6.51
CA GLN A 106 -5.36 -11.43 6.72
C GLN A 106 -5.94 -12.43 5.70
N ILE A 107 -5.62 -12.28 4.41
CA ILE A 107 -6.10 -13.19 3.35
C ILE A 107 -5.66 -14.64 3.63
N ILE A 108 -4.41 -14.84 4.06
CA ILE A 108 -3.88 -16.16 4.41
C ILE A 108 -4.60 -16.72 5.65
N GLN A 109 -4.82 -15.88 6.66
CA GLN A 109 -5.53 -16.26 7.89
C GLN A 109 -6.97 -16.68 7.60
N ASP A 110 -7.64 -15.99 6.66
CA ASP A 110 -9.00 -16.27 6.23
C ASP A 110 -9.09 -17.49 5.28
N GLN A 111 -7.96 -18.15 5.00
CA GLN A 111 -7.85 -19.33 4.14
C GLN A 111 -8.43 -19.12 2.73
N ILE A 112 -8.33 -17.89 2.21
CA ILE A 112 -8.74 -17.56 0.85
C ILE A 112 -7.79 -18.27 -0.13
N SER A 113 -8.36 -18.96 -1.12
CA SER A 113 -7.58 -19.74 -2.10
C SER A 113 -7.09 -18.92 -3.29
N SER A 114 -7.81 -17.86 -3.66
CA SER A 114 -7.49 -17.02 -4.82
C SER A 114 -7.90 -15.56 -4.61
N VAL A 115 -7.10 -14.62 -5.13
CA VAL A 115 -7.38 -13.18 -5.04
C VAL A 115 -6.96 -12.43 -6.31
N GLY A 116 -7.81 -11.51 -6.75
CA GLY A 116 -7.47 -10.51 -7.77
C GLY A 116 -6.92 -9.24 -7.12
N ILE A 117 -5.76 -8.76 -7.59
CA ILE A 117 -5.09 -7.58 -7.06
C ILE A 117 -5.08 -6.49 -8.12
N LEU A 118 -5.88 -5.45 -7.87
CA LEU A 118 -5.90 -4.23 -8.67
C LEU A 118 -4.94 -3.22 -8.04
N GLY A 119 -3.97 -2.74 -8.82
CA GLY A 119 -2.98 -1.79 -8.35
C GLY A 119 -2.40 -0.95 -9.47
N THR A 120 -1.64 0.09 -9.12
CA THR A 120 -0.93 0.91 -10.13
C THR A 120 0.14 0.08 -10.84
N HIS A 121 0.62 0.56 -12.00
CA HIS A 121 1.73 -0.09 -12.71
C HIS A 121 2.96 -0.30 -11.82
N ALA A 122 3.35 0.71 -11.04
CA ALA A 122 4.47 0.56 -10.10
C ALA A 122 4.20 -0.48 -9.00
N THR A 123 2.97 -0.55 -8.46
CA THR A 123 2.60 -1.56 -7.46
C THR A 123 2.64 -2.97 -8.04
N ILE A 124 1.98 -3.20 -9.18
CA ILE A 124 1.93 -4.53 -9.81
C ILE A 124 3.32 -4.94 -10.33
N GLY A 125 4.01 -4.03 -11.01
CA GLY A 125 5.35 -4.27 -11.57
C GLY A 125 6.44 -4.52 -10.53
N SER A 126 6.22 -4.14 -9.26
CA SER A 126 7.16 -4.43 -8.17
C SER A 126 7.31 -5.92 -7.84
N GLY A 127 6.31 -6.74 -8.18
CA GLY A 127 6.26 -8.16 -7.78
C GLY A 127 6.09 -8.40 -6.27
N ILE A 128 5.76 -7.36 -5.48
CA ILE A 128 5.73 -7.46 -4.01
C ILE A 128 4.70 -8.48 -3.49
N TYR A 129 3.53 -8.61 -4.13
CA TYR A 129 2.47 -9.52 -3.68
C TYR A 129 2.87 -11.01 -3.78
N PRO A 130 3.27 -11.54 -4.96
CA PRO A 130 3.72 -12.92 -5.04
C PRO A 130 4.96 -13.18 -4.16
N GLN A 131 5.86 -12.21 -4.03
CA GLN A 131 7.02 -12.31 -3.14
C GLN A 131 6.60 -12.51 -1.68
N LEU A 132 5.67 -11.69 -1.18
CA LEU A 132 5.21 -11.77 0.21
C LEU A 132 4.41 -13.05 0.48
N ILE A 133 3.63 -13.52 -0.48
CA ILE A 133 2.89 -14.79 -0.35
C ILE A 133 3.84 -15.97 -0.20
N GLN A 134 4.90 -15.99 -1.02
CA GLN A 134 5.98 -16.97 -0.88
C GLN A 134 6.70 -16.83 0.46
N GLU A 135 6.97 -15.61 0.93
CA GLU A 135 7.57 -15.34 2.24
C GLU A 135 6.73 -15.91 3.39
N TYR A 136 5.39 -15.82 3.29
CA TYR A 136 4.46 -16.39 4.27
C TYR A 136 4.17 -17.88 4.06
N GLY A 137 4.80 -18.54 3.07
CA GLY A 137 4.64 -19.96 2.82
C GLY A 137 3.25 -20.38 2.33
N SER A 138 2.50 -19.47 1.71
CA SER A 138 1.14 -19.73 1.20
C SER A 138 1.16 -20.09 -0.29
N THR A 139 0.20 -20.92 -0.69
CA THR A 139 -0.08 -21.29 -2.10
C THR A 139 -1.21 -20.45 -2.69
N LEU A 140 -1.48 -19.26 -2.14
CA LEU A 140 -2.51 -18.34 -2.60
C LEU A 140 -2.31 -17.98 -4.08
N ASP A 141 -3.32 -18.23 -4.90
CA ASP A 141 -3.32 -17.85 -6.31
C ASP A 141 -3.59 -16.34 -6.45
N VAL A 142 -2.65 -15.60 -7.05
CA VAL A 142 -2.77 -14.15 -7.25
C VAL A 142 -2.86 -13.79 -8.71
N PHE A 143 -3.92 -13.06 -9.03
CA PHE A 143 -4.14 -12.46 -10.34
C PHE A 143 -3.83 -10.98 -10.25
N ASN A 144 -2.66 -10.58 -10.77
CA ASN A 144 -2.24 -9.19 -10.81
C ASN A 144 -2.91 -8.47 -11.99
N LEU A 145 -3.75 -7.51 -11.67
CA LEU A 145 -4.52 -6.74 -12.64
C LEU A 145 -3.96 -5.31 -12.68
N PRO A 146 -3.25 -4.91 -13.76
CA PRO A 146 -2.85 -3.53 -13.95
C PRO A 146 -4.10 -2.62 -13.96
N PRO A 147 -3.94 -1.31 -13.71
CA PRO A 147 -5.09 -0.43 -13.72
C PRO A 147 -5.68 -0.42 -15.13
N PRO A 148 -7.02 -0.36 -15.27
CA PRO A 148 -7.65 -0.33 -16.58
C PRO A 148 -7.11 0.85 -17.42
N SER A 149 -7.00 0.64 -18.73
CA SER A 149 -6.64 1.68 -19.69
C SER A 149 -7.54 2.91 -19.45
N GLY A 150 -6.95 4.05 -19.11
CA GLY A 150 -7.73 5.26 -18.78
C GLY A 150 -8.17 5.40 -17.31
N ALA A 151 -7.64 4.63 -16.37
CA ALA A 151 -7.94 4.79 -14.93
C ALA A 151 -7.58 6.19 -14.35
N ASN A 152 -6.68 6.92 -15.01
CA ASN A 152 -6.38 8.33 -14.70
C ASN A 152 -7.32 9.33 -15.43
N ASP A 153 -8.14 8.88 -16.39
CA ASP A 153 -9.15 9.69 -17.03
C ASP A 153 -10.44 9.67 -16.18
N ARG A 154 -10.57 10.65 -15.29
CA ARG A 154 -11.73 10.83 -14.42
C ARG A 154 -12.99 11.28 -15.17
N ARG A 155 -13.00 11.30 -16.51
CA ARG A 155 -14.07 11.89 -17.33
C ARG A 155 -14.63 10.89 -18.33
N GLY A 156 -15.37 9.88 -17.87
CA GLY A 156 -16.28 9.18 -18.76
C GLY A 156 -16.82 7.83 -18.25
N PRO A 157 -17.94 7.36 -18.83
CA PRO A 157 -18.51 6.03 -18.56
C PRO A 157 -17.58 4.87 -18.97
N ASP A 158 -16.50 5.14 -19.71
CA ASP A 158 -15.53 4.15 -20.19
C ASP A 158 -14.56 3.64 -19.11
N GLY A 159 -14.43 4.36 -17.98
CA GLY A 159 -13.60 3.92 -16.85
C GLY A 159 -14.05 2.61 -16.21
N TYR A 160 -15.35 2.29 -16.29
CA TYR A 160 -15.91 1.04 -15.76
C TYR A 160 -15.76 -0.17 -16.70
N ARG A 161 -15.75 0.04 -18.03
CA ARG A 161 -15.58 -1.05 -19.02
C ARG A 161 -14.19 -1.69 -18.96
N GLY A 162 -13.17 -0.92 -18.58
CA GLY A 162 -11.82 -1.46 -18.40
C GLY A 162 -11.75 -2.51 -17.28
N PHE A 163 -12.55 -2.36 -16.21
CA PHE A 163 -12.56 -3.33 -15.12
C PHE A 163 -13.15 -4.68 -15.55
N GLU A 164 -14.19 -4.71 -16.39
CA GLU A 164 -14.75 -5.96 -16.92
C GLU A 164 -13.71 -6.78 -17.68
N SER A 165 -12.84 -6.12 -18.46
CA SER A 165 -11.74 -6.78 -19.17
C SER A 165 -10.67 -7.35 -18.24
N CYS A 166 -10.38 -6.67 -17.12
CA CYS A 166 -9.47 -7.16 -16.09
C CYS A 166 -10.07 -8.39 -15.39
N PHE A 167 -11.35 -8.36 -15.02
CA PHE A 167 -12.00 -9.49 -14.36
C PHE A 167 -12.20 -10.71 -15.28
N ALA A 168 -12.41 -10.49 -16.58
CA ALA A 168 -12.49 -11.57 -17.57
C ALA A 168 -11.19 -12.37 -17.74
N SER A 169 -10.05 -11.84 -17.26
CA SER A 169 -8.76 -12.53 -17.27
C SER A 169 -8.48 -13.36 -16.01
N ILE A 170 -9.36 -13.29 -15.00
CA ILE A 170 -9.34 -14.20 -13.85
C ILE A 170 -9.98 -15.53 -14.29
N PRO A 171 -9.28 -16.68 -14.18
CA PRO A 171 -9.89 -17.99 -14.43
C PRO A 171 -11.10 -18.18 -13.51
N GLU A 172 -12.23 -18.65 -14.05
CA GLU A 172 -13.36 -19.06 -13.20
C GLU A 172 -12.87 -20.12 -12.20
N PRO A 173 -13.29 -20.06 -10.91
CA PRO A 173 -12.99 -21.13 -9.98
C PRO A 173 -13.50 -22.46 -10.56
N PRO A 174 -12.80 -23.59 -10.34
CA PRO A 174 -13.22 -24.86 -10.89
C PRO A 174 -14.65 -25.15 -10.43
N ARG A 175 -15.57 -25.29 -11.40
CA ARG A 175 -16.92 -25.78 -11.11
C ARG A 175 -16.77 -27.21 -10.60
N ILE A 176 -16.95 -27.38 -9.30
CA ILE A 176 -17.09 -28.69 -8.70
C ILE A 176 -18.43 -29.25 -9.21
N TYR A 177 -18.36 -30.28 -10.05
CA TYR A 177 -19.52 -31.09 -10.46
C TYR A 177 -19.78 -32.18 -9.42
#